data_AF-A0A6J1K383-F1
#
_entry.id   AF-A0A6J1K383-F1
#
_cell.length_a   1.000
_cell.length_b   1.000
_cell.length_c   1.000
_cell.angle_alpha   90.00
_cell.angle_beta   90.00
_cell.angle_gamma   90.00
#
_symmetry.space_group_name_H-M   'P 1'
#
loop_
_entity.id
_entity.type
_entity.pdbx_description
1 polymer ?
#
loop_
_entity_poly.entity_id
_entity_poly.type
_entity_poly.pdbx_seq_one_letter_code
_entity_poly.pdbx_strand_id
1 'polypeptide(L)' 'MLFCKEDKELGRRQAMGRCPLCGGKVEAVDVERKWRLCLAPLCFKIKRKYYCVMCGRRLELYY' A
#
# COMPACT_ATOMS: atom_id res chain seq x y z
N MET A 1 25.82 -1.25 9.41
CA MET A 1 24.61 -1.75 8.72
C MET A 1 23.66 -0.57 8.51
N LEU A 2 23.56 -0.01 7.30
CA LEU A 2 22.78 1.23 7.08
C LEU A 2 21.82 1.10 5.87
N PHE A 3 20.89 0.14 5.97
CA PHE A 3 19.76 0.06 5.04
C PHE A 3 18.53 0.70 5.69
N CYS A 4 18.19 1.91 5.27
CA CYS A 4 16.96 2.58 5.73
C CYS A 4 15.83 2.28 4.74
N LYS A 5 14.75 1.67 5.24
CA LYS A 5 13.50 1.47 4.48
C LYS A 5 12.54 2.58 4.87
N GLU A 6 12.14 3.37 3.89
CA GLU A 6 11.17 4.44 4.06
C GLU A 6 9.93 4.10 3.23
N ASP A 7 8.79 3.94 3.89
CA ASP A 7 7.49 3.67 3.25
C ASP A 7 6.72 5.00 3.20
N LYS A 8 6.44 5.51 2.00
CA LYS A 8 5.71 6.76 1.76
C LYS A 8 4.37 6.47 1.09
N GLU A 9 3.27 6.91 1.67
CA GLU A 9 1.97 6.88 0.99
C GLU A 9 1.96 7.93 -0.13
N LEU A 10 1.77 7.50 -1.38
CA LEU A 10 1.70 8.39 -2.54
C LEU A 10 0.26 8.88 -2.79
N GLY A 11 -0.73 8.06 -2.46
CA GLY A 11 -2.12 8.43 -2.63
C GLY A 11 -3.09 7.31 -2.27
N ARG A 12 -4.34 7.71 -2.04
CA ARG A 12 -5.48 6.81 -1.83
C ARG A 12 -6.51 7.04 -2.92
N ARG A 13 -7.04 5.96 -3.49
CA ARG A 13 -8.06 5.99 -4.55
C ARG A 13 -9.15 4.99 -4.23
N GLN A 14 -10.40 5.34 -4.50
CA GLN A 14 -11.51 4.37 -4.40
C GLN A 14 -11.25 3.23 -5.41
N ALA A 15 -11.21 2.01 -4.91
CA ALA A 15 -11.06 0.83 -5.75
C ALA A 15 -12.43 0.29 -6.16
N MET A 16 -12.50 -0.26 -7.37
CA MET A 16 -13.68 -1.00 -7.83
C MET A 16 -13.68 -2.36 -7.12
N GLY A 17 -14.61 -2.55 -6.20
CA GLY A 17 -14.70 -3.77 -5.41
C GLY A 17 -15.41 -3.57 -4.08
N ARG A 18 -15.86 -4.67 -3.48
CA ARG A 18 -16.46 -4.68 -2.14
C ARG A 18 -15.66 -5.61 -1.24
N CYS A 19 -15.58 -5.25 0.03
CA CYS A 19 -14.96 -6.11 1.04
C CYS A 19 -15.76 -7.43 1.13
N PRO A 20 -15.12 -8.60 1.00
CA PRO A 20 -15.82 -9.89 1.06
C PRO A 20 -16.41 -10.18 2.45
N LEU A 21 -15.95 -9.50 3.49
CA LEU A 21 -16.40 -9.71 4.87
C LEU A 21 -17.60 -8.87 5.25
N CYS A 22 -17.68 -7.61 4.80
CA CYS A 22 -18.74 -6.67 5.22
C CYS A 22 -19.49 -6.01 4.06
N GLY A 23 -19.12 -6.28 2.80
CA GLY A 23 -19.71 -5.66 1.62
C GLY A 23 -19.35 -4.18 1.42
N GLY A 24 -18.54 -3.60 2.31
CA GLY A 24 -18.15 -2.19 2.30
C GLY A 24 -17.24 -1.81 1.12
N LYS A 25 -17.15 -0.50 0.85
CA LYS A 25 -16.27 0.03 -0.19
C LYS A 25 -14.80 -0.25 0.13
N VAL A 26 -14.02 -0.46 -0.93
CA VAL A 26 -12.58 -0.69 -0.86
C VAL A 26 -11.84 0.53 -1.39
N GLU A 27 -10.73 0.87 -0.73
CA GLU A 27 -9.77 1.88 -1.17
C GLU A 27 -8.44 1.20 -1.51
N ALA A 28 -7.85 1.62 -2.62
CA ALA A 28 -6.49 1.31 -3.00
C ALA A 28 -5.55 2.41 -2.49
N VAL A 29 -4.52 2.01 -1.75
CA VAL A 29 -3.48 2.88 -1.22
C VAL A 29 -2.17 2.52 -1.92
N ASP A 30 -1.63 3.45 -2.68
CA ASP A 30 -0.34 3.28 -3.35
C ASP A 30 0.77 3.71 -2.39
N VAL A 31 1.62 2.76 -1.98
CA VAL A 31 2.74 2.97 -1.07
C VAL A 31 4.05 2.82 -1.83
N GLU A 32 4.85 3.87 -1.84
CA GLU A 32 6.20 3.86 -2.37
C GLU A 32 7.17 3.41 -1.28
N ARG A 33 7.85 2.29 -1.52
CA ARG A 33 8.94 1.83 -0.67
C ARG A 33 10.27 2.28 -1.25
N LYS A 34 10.92 3.22 -0.57
CA LYS A 34 12.27 3.68 -0.88
C LYS A 34 13.30 2.86 -0.13
N TRP A 35 14.26 2.34 -0.87
CA TRP A 35 15.47 1.75 -0.31
C TRP A 35 16.60 2.76 -0.48
N ARG A 36 17.13 3.28 0.63
CA ARG A 36 18.33 4.11 0.62
C ARG A 36 19.51 3.28 1.11
N LEU A 37 20.58 3.20 0.30
CA LEU A 37 21.90 2.83 0.81
C LEU A 37 22.71 4.09 0.96
N CYS A 38 23.06 4.39 2.22
CA CYS A 38 23.97 5.42 2.70
C CYS A 38 23.75 6.86 2.17
N LEU A 39 23.67 7.12 0.86
CA LEU A 39 23.39 8.42 0.25
C LEU A 39 22.63 8.37 -1.10
N ALA A 40 22.39 7.19 -1.69
CA ALA A 40 21.72 7.07 -2.99
C ALA A 40 20.38 6.32 -2.88
N PRO A 41 19.30 6.80 -3.53
CA PRO A 41 18.08 6.01 -3.69
C PRO A 41 18.37 4.87 -4.66
N LEU A 42 18.34 3.64 -4.16
CA LEU A 42 18.64 2.47 -4.99
C LEU A 42 17.44 1.98 -5.77
N CYS A 43 16.30 1.89 -5.09
CA CYS A 43 15.10 1.28 -5.65
C CYS A 43 13.86 1.93 -5.06
N PHE A 44 12.96 2.36 -5.95
CA PHE A 44 11.61 2.75 -5.61
C PHE A 44 10.69 1.60 -6.00
N LYS A 45 10.05 0.96 -5.03
CA LYS A 45 9.05 -0.08 -5.30
C LYS A 45 7.69 0.42 -4.86
N ILE A 46 6.84 0.76 -5.82
CA ILE A 46 5.45 1.10 -5.55
C ILE A 46 4.68 -0.20 -5.34
N LYS A 47 4.02 -0.32 -4.19
CA LYS A 47 3.10 -1.40 -3.86
C LYS A 47 1.72 -0.83 -3.63
N ARG A 48 0.71 -1.36 -4.33
CA ARG A 48 -0.69 -1.07 -4.06
C ARG A 48 -1.20 -1.99 -2.95
N LYS A 49 -1.78 -1.41 -1.92
CA LYS A 49 -2.47 -2.11 -0.83
C LYS A 49 -3.95 -1.79 -0.90
N TYR A 50 -4.82 -2.72 -0.53
CA TYR A 50 -6.26 -2.48 -0.50
C TYR A 50 -6.75 -2.45 0.95
N TYR A 51 -7.67 -1.54 1.25
CA TYR A 51 -8.24 -1.37 2.58
C TYR A 51 -9.74 -1.21 2.48
N CYS A 52 -10.44 -1.82 3.42
CA CYS A 52 -11.87 -1.66 3.60
C CYS A 52 -12.13 -0.37 4.39
N VAL A 53 -12.91 0.56 3.85
CA VAL A 53 -13.23 1.83 4.54
C VAL A 53 -14.10 1.59 5.77
N MET A 54 -15.00 0.61 5.68
CA MET A 54 -15.95 0.31 6.76
C MET A 54 -15.32 -0.43 7.93
N CYS A 55 -14.42 -1.36 7.63
CA CYS A 55 -13.89 -2.31 8.59
C CYS A 55 -12.40 -2.10 8.90
N GLY A 56 -11.75 -1.14 8.22
CA GLY A 56 -10.32 -0.83 8.37
C GLY A 56 -9.36 -1.95 7.96
N ARG A 57 -9.88 -3.12 7.57
CA ARG A 57 -9.06 -4.30 7.27
C ARG A 57 -8.28 -4.11 5.97
N ARG A 58 -7.01 -4.52 5.99
CA ARG A 58 -6.22 -4.70 4.78
C ARG A 58 -6.75 -5.92 4.01
N LEU A 59 -7.03 -5.74 2.74
CA LEU A 59 -7.41 -6.80 1.80
C LEU A 59 -6.18 -7.18 0.97
N GLU A 60 -5.89 -8.47 0.92
CA GLU A 60 -4.87 -9.05 0.04
C GLU A 60 -5.58 -9.76 -1.11
N LEU A 61 -5.19 -9.43 -2.33
CA LEU A 61 -5.67 -10.14 -3.52
C LEU A 61 -4.88 -11.44 -3.61
N TYR A 62 -5.54 -12.57 -3.38
CA TYR A 62 -5.01 -13.88 -3.73
C TYR A 62 -5.47 -14.18 -5.16
N TYR A 63 -4.51 -14.30 -6.08
CA TYR A 63 -4.71 -14.67 -7.48
C TYR A 63 -4.31 -16.14 -7.67
#